data_AF-A0A1I5AH37-F1
#
_entry.id   AF-A0A1I5AH37-F1
#
_cell.length_a   1.000
_cell.length_b   1.000
_cell.length_c   1.000
_cell.angle_alpha   90.00
_cell.angle_beta   90.00
_cell.angle_gamma   90.00
#
_symmetry.space_group_name_H-M   'P 1'
#
loop_
_entity.id
_entity.type
_entity.pdbx_description
1 polymer ?
#
loop_
_entity_poly.entity_id
_entity_poly.type
_entity_poly.pdbx_seq_one_letter_code
_entity_poly.pdbx_strand_id
1 'polypeptide(L)'
;MDLYLKVRHAHFEEGLSGRQIARDFGVSRDSVAKMLAYSEPPGYRRTAPIRRPKLDPYTGQIDQWLAEDNTRPRKQRHTAKRIFERLRDECWYDGGYTIVKDYVRAKKRGSKEMFVPLSHPPGHGQADFGEALVVIGGIEQKAYFFAFDLPHSDACYVRA
;
A
#
# COMPACT_ATOMS: atom_id res chain seq x y z
N MET A 1 13.20 8.58 26.36
CA MET A 1 13.45 7.14 26.56
C MET A 1 12.30 6.57 27.37
N ASP A 2 11.58 5.70 26.70
CA ASP A 2 10.15 5.43 26.84
C ASP A 2 9.82 4.75 28.18
N LEU A 3 8.79 5.24 28.88
CA LEU A 3 8.26 4.62 30.12
C LEU A 3 8.04 3.12 29.93
N TYR A 4 7.67 2.73 28.71
CA TYR A 4 7.53 1.37 28.25
C TYR A 4 8.78 0.49 28.49
N LEU A 5 9.96 0.99 28.13
CA LEU A 5 11.22 0.27 28.28
C LEU A 5 11.61 0.13 29.75
N LYS A 6 11.38 1.18 30.56
CA LYS A 6 11.68 1.16 31.99
C LYS A 6 10.82 0.13 32.73
N VAL A 7 9.53 0.07 32.41
CA VAL A 7 8.60 -0.91 32.98
C VAL A 7 9.01 -2.34 32.62
N ARG A 8 9.45 -2.59 31.38
CA ARG A 8 9.91 -3.92 30.95
C ARG A 8 11.25 -4.30 31.59
N HIS A 9 12.21 -3.39 31.66
CA HIS A 9 13.50 -3.62 32.33
C HIS A 9 13.30 -3.98 33.82
N ALA A 10 12.49 -3.18 34.53
CA ALA A 10 12.15 -3.42 35.93
C ALA A 10 11.54 -4.80 36.18
N HIS A 11 10.78 -5.35 35.22
CA HIS A 11 10.17 -6.67 35.36
C HIS A 11 11.07 -7.82 34.94
N PHE A 12 11.67 -7.74 33.75
CA PHE A 12 12.42 -8.84 33.15
C PHE A 12 13.88 -8.93 33.62
N GLU A 13 14.52 -7.79 33.91
CA GLU A 13 15.92 -7.74 34.36
C GLU A 13 16.02 -7.63 35.89
N GLU A 14 15.18 -6.79 36.51
CA GLU A 14 15.24 -6.51 37.96
C GLU A 14 14.26 -7.39 38.79
N GLY A 15 13.40 -8.18 38.16
CA GLY A 15 12.50 -9.12 38.82
C GLY A 15 11.37 -8.48 39.64
N LEU A 16 11.10 -7.18 39.47
CA LEU A 16 10.07 -6.49 40.24
C LEU A 16 8.67 -6.95 39.83
N SER A 17 7.79 -7.10 40.83
CA SER A 17 6.39 -7.43 40.56
C SER A 17 5.67 -6.27 39.85
N GLY A 18 4.71 -6.57 38.99
CA GLY A 18 3.90 -5.52 38.33
C GLY A 18 3.20 -4.57 39.32
N ARG A 19 2.92 -5.01 40.56
CA ARG A 19 2.37 -4.16 41.64
C ARG A 19 3.39 -3.17 42.17
N GLN A 20 4.65 -3.59 42.28
CA GLN A 20 5.77 -2.74 42.69
C GLN A 20 6.02 -1.67 41.62
N ILE A 21 6.16 -2.10 40.37
CA ILE A 21 6.33 -1.24 39.19
C ILE A 21 5.20 -0.21 39.06
N ALA A 22 3.93 -0.60 39.23
CA ALA A 22 2.80 0.31 39.17
C ALA A 22 2.89 1.45 40.21
N ARG A 23 3.40 1.16 41.42
CA ARG A 23 3.60 2.16 42.48
C ARG A 23 4.79 3.06 42.18
N ASP A 24 5.92 2.45 41.80
CA ASP A 24 7.20 3.15 41.63
C ASP A 24 7.19 4.08 40.40
N PHE A 25 6.50 3.68 39.32
CA PHE A 25 6.37 4.48 38.11
C PHE A 25 5.05 5.28 38.02
N GLY A 26 4.14 5.15 39.00
CA GLY A 26 2.87 5.89 39.01
C GLY A 26 1.92 5.54 37.87
N VAL A 27 1.96 4.29 37.38
CA VAL A 27 1.16 3.81 36.23
C VAL A 27 0.13 2.80 36.71
N SER A 28 -1.06 2.76 36.10
CA SER A 28 -2.06 1.75 36.43
C SER A 28 -1.55 0.32 36.20
N ARG A 29 -2.01 -0.62 37.03
CA ARG A 29 -1.64 -2.04 36.91
C ARG A 29 -2.00 -2.61 35.53
N ASP A 30 -3.11 -2.16 34.94
CA ASP A 30 -3.55 -2.58 33.61
C ASP A 30 -2.59 -2.12 32.52
N SER A 31 -2.06 -0.90 32.64
CA SER A 31 -1.05 -0.38 31.72
C SER A 31 0.27 -1.13 31.87
N VAL A 32 0.71 -1.42 33.10
CA VAL A 32 1.90 -2.26 33.33
C VAL A 32 1.69 -3.65 32.72
N ALA A 33 0.55 -4.30 32.94
CA ALA A 33 0.24 -5.59 32.34
C ALA A 33 0.29 -5.54 30.80
N LYS A 34 -0.25 -4.48 30.18
CA LYS A 34 -0.14 -4.26 28.72
C LYS A 34 1.31 -4.08 28.26
N MET A 35 2.10 -3.28 28.97
CA MET A 35 3.52 -3.04 28.64
C MET A 35 4.37 -4.32 28.73
N LEU A 36 4.02 -5.22 29.65
CA LEU A 36 4.69 -6.52 29.79
C LEU A 36 4.23 -7.52 28.71
N ALA A 37 2.98 -7.45 28.29
CA ALA A 37 2.41 -8.35 27.28
C ALA A 37 2.92 -8.12 25.84
N TYR A 38 3.29 -6.89 25.47
CA TYR A 38 3.77 -6.57 24.12
C TYR A 38 5.25 -6.14 24.14
N SER A 39 6.04 -6.54 23.15
CA SER A 39 7.46 -6.12 23.04
C SER A 39 7.63 -4.63 22.77
N GLU A 40 6.65 -4.02 22.09
CA GLU A 40 6.56 -2.59 21.80
C GLU A 40 5.13 -2.11 22.07
N PRO A 41 4.92 -0.83 22.41
CA PRO A 41 3.58 -0.30 22.63
C PRO A 41 2.71 -0.62 21.42
N PRO A 42 1.58 -1.34 21.57
CA PRO A 42 0.65 -1.51 20.49
C PRO A 42 0.13 -0.12 20.14
N GLY A 43 0.64 0.46 19.06
CA GLY A 43 0.21 1.77 18.58
C GLY A 43 -1.30 1.78 18.33
N TYR A 44 -1.85 2.94 17.98
CA TYR A 44 -3.28 3.05 17.68
C TYR A 44 -3.71 2.03 16.62
N ARG A 45 -4.48 1.03 17.03
CA ARG A 45 -5.08 0.00 16.17
C ARG A 45 -6.58 0.20 16.16
N ARG A 46 -7.14 0.45 14.97
CA ARG A 46 -8.59 0.50 14.79
C ARG A 46 -9.14 -0.92 14.84
N THR A 47 -10.09 -1.18 15.73
CA THR A 47 -10.81 -2.46 15.84
C THR A 47 -11.99 -2.54 14.88
N ALA A 48 -12.46 -1.41 14.34
CA ALA A 48 -13.58 -1.33 13.41
C ALA A 48 -13.17 -0.64 12.09
N PRO A 49 -13.83 -0.98 10.97
CA PRO A 49 -13.63 -0.28 9.70
C PRO A 49 -14.00 1.20 9.82
N ILE A 50 -13.34 2.02 8.99
CA ILE A 50 -13.61 3.46 8.93
C ILE A 50 -15.04 3.67 8.43
N ARG A 51 -15.93 4.14 9.30
CA ARG A 51 -17.29 4.56 8.89
C ARG A 51 -17.21 5.91 8.20
N ARG A 52 -17.86 6.05 7.03
CA ARG A 52 -17.92 7.31 6.29
C ARG A 52 -19.37 7.58 5.89
N PRO A 53 -20.30 7.75 6.85
CA PRO A 53 -21.73 7.74 6.57
C PRO A 53 -22.18 8.75 5.50
N LYS A 54 -21.48 9.90 5.38
CA LYS A 54 -21.73 10.88 4.31
C LYS A 54 -21.16 10.48 2.94
N LEU A 55 -20.04 9.77 2.90
CA LEU A 55 -19.35 9.41 1.65
C LEU A 55 -19.78 8.04 1.12
N ASP A 56 -20.12 7.10 2.00
CA ASP A 56 -20.43 5.71 1.66
C ASP A 56 -21.50 5.58 0.55
N PRO A 57 -22.54 6.43 0.46
CA PRO A 57 -23.48 6.40 -0.68
C PRO A 57 -22.85 6.75 -2.04
N TYR A 58 -21.73 7.48 -2.04
CA TYR A 58 -21.08 8.01 -3.24
C TYR A 58 -19.82 7.25 -3.64
N THR A 59 -19.36 6.28 -2.83
CA THR A 59 -18.12 5.55 -3.09
C THR A 59 -18.14 4.79 -4.42
N GLY A 60 -19.31 4.27 -4.82
CA GLY A 60 -19.49 3.62 -6.12
C GLY A 60 -19.23 4.57 -7.30
N GLN A 61 -19.74 5.80 -7.22
CA GLN A 61 -19.52 6.81 -8.25
C GLN A 61 -18.04 7.22 -8.35
N ILE A 62 -17.39 7.38 -7.20
CA ILE A 62 -15.96 7.70 -7.14
C ILE A 62 -15.14 6.57 -7.77
N ASP A 63 -15.46 5.31 -7.44
CA ASP A 63 -14.76 4.14 -7.97
C ASP A 63 -14.92 4.04 -9.49
N GLN A 64 -16.12 4.34 -10.02
CA GLN A 64 -16.36 4.39 -11.46
C GLN A 64 -15.47 5.46 -12.14
N TRP A 65 -15.47 6.70 -11.65
CA TRP A 65 -14.64 7.75 -12.24
C TRP A 65 -13.14 7.44 -12.15
N LEU A 66 -12.70 6.79 -11.07
CA LEU A 66 -11.31 6.34 -10.94
C LEU A 66 -10.97 5.19 -11.91
N ALA A 67 -11.92 4.30 -12.22
CA ALA A 67 -11.73 3.27 -13.22
C ALA A 67 -11.63 3.87 -14.63
N GLU A 68 -12.51 4.82 -14.98
CA GLU A 68 -12.46 5.57 -16.23
C GLU A 68 -11.17 6.39 -16.37
N ASP A 69 -10.62 6.91 -15.27
CA ASP A 69 -9.34 7.60 -15.28
C ASP A 69 -8.18 6.69 -15.71
N ASN A 70 -8.23 5.38 -15.43
CA ASN A 70 -7.11 4.49 -15.72
C ASN A 70 -6.86 4.35 -17.23
N THR A 71 -7.89 4.48 -18.07
CA THR A 71 -7.77 4.44 -19.53
C THR A 71 -7.31 5.78 -20.11
N ARG A 72 -7.32 6.86 -19.33
CA ARG A 72 -6.97 8.21 -19.78
C ARG A 72 -5.48 8.54 -19.56
N PRO A 73 -4.90 9.42 -20.40
CA PRO A 73 -3.56 9.97 -20.16
C PRO A 73 -3.45 10.62 -18.77
N ARG A 74 -2.28 10.50 -18.12
CA ARG A 74 -2.06 10.95 -16.74
C ARG A 74 -2.53 12.39 -16.46
N LYS A 75 -2.34 13.30 -17.42
CA LYS A 75 -2.73 14.73 -17.32
C LYS A 75 -4.24 14.97 -17.36
N GLN A 76 -5.03 14.01 -17.84
CA GLN A 76 -6.48 14.09 -18.00
C GLN A 76 -7.26 13.32 -16.91
N ARG A 77 -6.54 12.68 -15.98
CA ARG A 77 -7.15 11.96 -14.85
C ARG A 77 -7.64 12.94 -13.79
N HIS A 78 -8.74 12.60 -13.13
CA HIS A 78 -9.28 13.43 -12.07
C HIS A 78 -8.33 13.50 -10.86
N THR A 79 -8.15 14.72 -10.36
CA THR A 79 -7.57 14.95 -9.04
C THR A 79 -8.63 14.70 -7.97
N ALA A 80 -8.22 14.44 -6.72
CA ALA A 80 -9.18 14.31 -5.62
C ALA A 80 -10.06 15.56 -5.45
N LYS A 81 -9.51 16.75 -5.76
CA LYS A 81 -10.27 18.01 -5.76
C LYS A 81 -11.35 18.01 -6.85
N ARG A 82 -11.01 17.59 -8.07
CA ARG A 82 -11.98 17.49 -9.16
C ARG A 82 -13.08 16.48 -8.86
N ILE A 83 -12.75 15.33 -8.29
CA ILE A 83 -13.75 14.34 -7.84
C ILE A 83 -14.70 14.96 -6.81
N PHE A 84 -14.17 15.71 -5.84
CA PHE A 84 -15.00 16.39 -4.84
C PHE A 84 -15.93 17.44 -5.45
N GLU A 85 -15.43 18.27 -6.36
CA GLU A 85 -16.25 19.26 -7.08
C GLU A 85 -17.36 18.56 -7.87
N ARG A 86 -17.04 17.50 -8.63
CA ARG A 86 -18.03 16.71 -9.37
C ARG A 86 -19.06 16.05 -8.46
N LEU A 87 -18.65 15.49 -7.32
CA LEU A 87 -19.60 14.94 -6.35
C LEU A 87 -20.58 16.00 -5.84
N ARG A 88 -20.09 17.22 -5.57
CA ARG A 88 -20.93 18.33 -5.10
C ARG A 88 -21.89 18.80 -6.20
N ASP A 89 -21.36 18.98 -7.41
CA ASP A 89 -22.08 19.62 -8.52
C ASP A 89 -23.01 18.64 -9.26
N GLU A 90 -22.64 17.36 -9.39
CA GLU A 90 -23.39 16.33 -10.13
C GLU A 90 -24.20 15.40 -9.22
N CYS A 91 -23.75 15.18 -7.98
CA CYS A 91 -24.34 14.21 -7.05
C CYS A 91 -24.88 14.85 -5.76
N TRP A 92 -24.89 16.18 -5.65
CA TRP A 92 -25.41 16.92 -4.49
C TRP A 92 -24.72 16.53 -3.17
N TYR A 93 -23.43 16.20 -3.23
CA TYR A 93 -22.66 15.82 -2.05
C TYR A 93 -22.48 16.99 -1.07
N ASP A 94 -22.87 16.78 0.20
CA ASP A 94 -22.83 17.77 1.28
C ASP A 94 -21.66 17.60 2.27
N GLY A 95 -20.79 16.61 2.03
CA GLY A 95 -19.71 16.26 2.93
C GLY A 95 -18.41 17.04 2.69
N GLY A 96 -17.43 16.84 3.56
CA GLY A 96 -16.16 17.57 3.51
C GLY A 96 -15.16 17.00 2.51
N TYR A 97 -14.33 17.86 1.91
CA TYR A 97 -13.26 17.46 0.97
C TYR A 97 -12.30 16.40 1.55
N THR A 98 -11.97 16.47 2.85
CA THR A 98 -11.00 15.59 3.48
C THR A 98 -11.38 14.11 3.37
N ILE A 99 -12.65 13.76 3.55
CA ILE A 99 -13.09 12.35 3.51
C ILE A 99 -13.02 11.79 2.09
N VAL A 100 -13.31 12.61 1.07
CA VAL A 100 -13.14 12.29 -0.35
C VAL A 100 -11.66 12.12 -0.68
N LYS A 101 -10.82 13.07 -0.26
CA LYS A 101 -9.37 13.03 -0.47
C LYS A 101 -8.75 11.76 0.10
N ASP A 102 -9.11 11.40 1.33
CA ASP A 102 -8.58 10.20 1.99
C ASP A 102 -9.07 8.92 1.31
N TYR A 103 -10.33 8.88 0.85
CA TYR A 103 -10.85 7.77 0.05
C TYR A 103 -10.09 7.59 -1.26
N VAL A 104 -9.97 8.66 -2.05
CA VAL A 104 -9.27 8.63 -3.34
C VAL A 104 -7.80 8.25 -3.15
N ARG A 105 -7.14 8.77 -2.11
CA ARG A 105 -5.76 8.42 -1.78
C ARG A 105 -5.62 6.93 -1.45
N ALA A 106 -6.52 6.36 -0.67
CA ALA A 106 -6.50 4.94 -0.33
C ALA A 106 -6.66 4.06 -1.59
N LYS A 107 -7.61 4.40 -2.47
CA LYS A 107 -7.84 3.66 -3.73
C LYS A 107 -6.66 3.72 -4.69
N LYS A 108 -6.02 4.89 -4.85
CA LYS A 108 -4.83 5.05 -5.70
C LYS A 108 -3.57 4.38 -5.14
N ARG A 109 -3.55 3.99 -3.86
CA ARG A 109 -2.39 3.35 -3.22
C ARG A 109 -2.28 1.86 -3.55
N GLY A 110 -3.38 1.21 -3.92
CA GLY A 110 -3.40 -0.23 -4.25
C GLY A 110 -2.97 -0.58 -5.67
N SER A 111 -2.70 0.41 -6.54
CA SER A 111 -2.50 0.19 -7.98
C SER A 111 -1.08 0.42 -8.48
N LYS A 112 -0.07 0.49 -7.60
CA LYS A 112 1.32 0.51 -8.05
C LYS A 112 1.86 -0.90 -7.98
N GLU A 113 2.22 -1.45 -9.14
CA GLU A 113 3.18 -2.55 -9.20
C GLU A 113 4.41 -2.12 -8.37
N MET A 114 4.65 -2.85 -7.29
CA MET A 114 5.83 -2.67 -6.49
C MET A 114 6.93 -3.50 -7.16
N PHE A 115 7.77 -2.85 -7.95
CA PHE A 115 8.97 -3.48 -8.45
C PHE A 115 9.96 -3.60 -7.29
N VAL A 116 10.24 -4.83 -6.88
CA VAL A 116 11.41 -5.11 -6.04
C VAL A 116 12.61 -5.07 -6.97
N PRO A 117 13.56 -4.13 -6.81
CA PRO A 117 14.76 -4.13 -7.64
C PRO A 117 15.50 -5.44 -7.44
N LEU A 118 15.58 -6.24 -8.49
CA LEU A 118 16.37 -7.46 -8.51
C LEU A 118 17.82 -7.08 -8.77
N SER A 119 18.72 -7.49 -7.88
CA SER A 119 20.16 -7.33 -8.07
C SER A 119 20.72 -8.62 -8.68
N HIS A 120 21.24 -8.55 -9.90
CA HIS A 120 21.86 -9.67 -10.60
C HIS A 120 23.39 -9.49 -10.66
N PRO A 121 24.18 -10.40 -10.07
CA PRO A 121 25.62 -10.44 -10.27
C PRO A 121 25.99 -10.74 -11.74
N PRO A 122 27.22 -10.40 -12.19
CA PRO A 122 27.71 -10.82 -13.50
C PRO A 122 27.59 -12.34 -13.68
N GLY A 123 27.14 -12.78 -14.85
CA GLY A 123 26.97 -14.20 -15.19
C GLY A 123 25.61 -14.81 -14.82
N HIS A 124 24.74 -14.09 -14.11
CA HIS A 124 23.33 -14.48 -13.99
C HIS A 124 22.58 -14.17 -15.29
N GLY A 125 21.81 -15.14 -15.78
CA GLY A 125 20.92 -14.98 -16.93
C GLY A 125 19.49 -15.34 -16.58
N GLN A 126 18.55 -14.72 -17.29
CA GLN A 126 17.13 -15.04 -17.27
C GLN A 126 16.73 -15.53 -18.65
N ALA A 127 15.87 -16.54 -18.69
CA ALA A 127 15.37 -17.12 -19.93
C ALA A 127 13.85 -17.20 -19.84
N ASP A 128 13.15 -16.81 -20.89
CA ASP A 128 11.70 -16.89 -20.97
C ASP A 128 11.23 -17.16 -22.42
N PHE A 129 9.97 -17.56 -22.56
CA PHE A 129 9.30 -17.68 -23.84
C PHE A 129 8.18 -16.65 -23.93
N GLY A 130 8.14 -15.91 -25.04
CA GLY A 130 7.14 -14.89 -25.30
C GLY A 130 6.35 -15.15 -26.57
N GLU A 131 5.23 -14.43 -26.70
CA GLU A 131 4.48 -14.33 -27.94
C GLU A 131 4.38 -12.88 -28.40
N ALA A 132 4.45 -12.67 -29.71
CA ALA A 132 4.25 -11.36 -30.33
C ALA A 132 3.47 -11.50 -31.64
N LEU A 133 2.69 -10.48 -31.97
CA LEU A 133 2.16 -10.32 -33.34
C LEU A 133 3.28 -9.76 -34.22
N VAL A 134 3.58 -10.46 -35.31
CA VAL A 134 4.62 -10.11 -36.27
C VAL A 134 4.07 -10.14 -37.69
N VAL A 135 4.70 -9.40 -38.60
CA VAL A 135 4.39 -9.44 -40.03
C VAL A 135 5.53 -10.14 -40.76
N ILE A 136 5.26 -11.34 -41.30
CA ILE A 136 6.22 -12.12 -42.07
C ILE A 136 5.70 -12.23 -43.51
N GLY A 137 6.46 -11.73 -44.47
CA GLY A 137 6.04 -11.74 -45.88
C GLY A 137 4.74 -10.98 -46.16
N GLY A 138 4.41 -9.96 -45.35
CA GLY A 138 3.17 -9.18 -45.47
C GLY A 138 1.95 -9.78 -44.80
N ILE A 139 2.07 -10.94 -44.16
CA ILE A 139 0.98 -11.60 -43.42
C ILE A 139 1.19 -11.35 -41.93
N GLU A 140 0.19 -10.79 -41.26
CA GLU A 140 0.18 -10.68 -39.80
C GLU A 140 -0.13 -12.04 -39.16
N GLN A 141 0.75 -12.48 -38.28
CA GLN A 141 0.61 -13.75 -37.57
C GLN A 141 1.22 -13.66 -36.17
N LYS A 142 0.78 -14.55 -35.28
CA LYS A 142 1.40 -14.73 -33.96
C LYS A 142 2.69 -15.56 -34.11
N ALA A 143 3.79 -15.05 -33.57
CA ALA A 143 5.05 -15.77 -33.43
C ALA A 143 5.36 -16.03 -31.95
N TYR A 144 5.99 -17.16 -31.69
CA TYR A 144 6.52 -17.52 -30.39
C TYR A 144 8.04 -17.39 -30.45
N PHE A 145 8.65 -16.85 -29.40
CA PHE A 145 10.09 -16.65 -29.36
C PHE A 145 10.65 -17.00 -27.99
N PHE A 146 11.90 -17.46 -28.00
CA PHE A 146 12.76 -17.57 -26.84
C PHE A 146 13.51 -16.26 -26.63
N ALA A 147 13.54 -15.77 -25.40
CA ALA A 147 14.32 -14.61 -24.98
C ALA A 147 15.26 -15.01 -23.84
N PHE A 148 16.52 -14.64 -23.96
CA PHE A 148 17.53 -14.77 -22.93
C PHE A 148 18.14 -13.41 -22.65
N ASP A 149 18.22 -13.03 -21.38
CA ASP A 149 18.75 -11.75 -20.93
C ASP A 149 19.83 -11.95 -19.86
N LEU A 150 20.84 -11.09 -19.89
CA LEU A 150 21.89 -10.98 -18.87
C LEU A 150 21.69 -9.65 -18.12
N PRO A 151 20.92 -9.63 -17.01
CA PRO A 151 20.46 -8.37 -16.40
C PRO A 151 21.58 -7.53 -15.78
N HIS A 152 22.78 -8.11 -15.58
CA HIS A 152 23.93 -7.35 -15.11
C HIS A 152 24.55 -6.46 -16.21
N SER A 153 24.49 -6.90 -17.46
CA SER A 153 25.11 -6.23 -18.61
C SER A 153 24.12 -5.71 -19.64
N ASP A 154 22.82 -5.88 -19.41
CA ASP A 154 21.72 -5.58 -20.34
C ASP A 154 21.89 -6.24 -21.73
N ALA A 155 22.58 -7.38 -21.78
CA ALA A 155 22.82 -8.09 -23.02
C ALA A 155 21.70 -9.11 -23.25
N CYS A 156 21.05 -9.05 -24.41
CA CYS A 156 19.93 -9.92 -24.75
C CYS A 156 20.19 -10.76 -26.00
N TYR A 157 19.55 -11.93 -26.05
CA TYR A 157 19.50 -12.84 -27.19
C TYR A 157 18.06 -13.28 -27.40
N VAL A 158 17.54 -13.09 -28.60
CA VAL A 158 16.17 -13.47 -28.97
C VAL A 158 16.20 -14.40 -30.17
N ARG A 159 15.41 -15.47 -30.13
CA ARG A 159 15.26 -16.42 -31.22
C ARG A 159 13.79 -16.83 -31.38
N ALA A 160 13.24 -16.61 -32.56
CA ALA A 160 11.91 -17.09 -32.98
C ALA A 160 12.04 -18.33 -33.87
#